data_AF-A0A4Y2WPP0-F1
#
_entry.id   AF-A0A4Y2WPP0-F1
#
_cell.length_a   1.000
_cell.length_b   1.000
_cell.length_c   1.000
_cell.angle_alpha   90.00
_cell.angle_beta   90.00
_cell.angle_gamma   90.00
#
_symmetry.space_group_name_H-M   'P 1'
#
loop_
_entity.id
_entity.type
_entity.pdbx_description
1 polymer ?
#
loop_
_entity_poly.entity_id
_entity_poly.type
_entity_poly.pdbx_seq_one_letter_code
_entity_poly.pdbx_strand_id
1 'polypeptide(L)' 'GDSGSALFGKFGRKFYAVGVVSHGTSPKCSESNPVTYSKVYAALPFIKQQVRDLPRG' A
#
# COMPACT_ATOMS: atom_id res chain seq x y z
N GLY A 1 -2.70 14.38 4.90
CA GLY A 1 -2.19 13.85 3.64
C GLY A 1 -2.23 12.34 3.75
N ASP A 2 -2.75 11.67 2.72
CA ASP A 2 -3.06 10.23 2.80
C ASP A 2 -1.92 9.33 2.33
N SER A 3 -0.79 9.91 1.86
CA SER A 3 0.42 9.18 1.51
C SER A 3 0.89 8.30 2.67
N GLY A 4 1.21 7.04 2.37
CA GLY A 4 1.53 6.01 3.36
C GLY A 4 0.33 5.17 3.81
N SER A 5 -0.91 5.57 3.50
CA SER A 5 -2.10 4.79 3.86
C SER A 5 -2.25 3.55 2.99
N ALA A 6 -2.85 2.50 3.56
CA ALA A 6 -3.09 1.24 2.85
C ALA A 6 -4.33 1.31 1.95
N LEU A 7 -4.19 0.85 0.71
CA LEU A 7 -5.30 0.47 -0.15
C LEU A 7 -5.67 -0.98 0.12
N PHE A 8 -6.89 -1.22 0.61
CA PHE A 8 -7.38 -2.56 0.91
C PHE A 8 -8.19 -3.14 -0.25
N GLY A 9 -7.85 -4.36 -0.67
CA GLY A 9 -8.65 -5.20 -1.55
C GLY A 9 -9.39 -6.26 -0.75
N LYS A 10 -10.67 -6.49 -1.07
CA LYS A 10 -11.49 -7.54 -0.46
C LYS A 10 -11.42 -8.82 -1.28
N PHE A 11 -10.99 -9.91 -0.66
CA PHE A 11 -10.96 -11.24 -1.26
C PHE A 11 -11.73 -12.20 -0.35
N GLY A 12 -12.91 -12.63 -0.80
CA GLY A 12 -13.86 -13.38 0.02
C GLY A 12 -14.30 -12.59 1.27
N ARG A 13 -14.07 -13.15 2.45
CA ARG A 13 -14.42 -12.53 3.76
C ARG A 13 -13.25 -11.76 4.42
N LYS A 14 -12.15 -11.55 3.70
CA LYS A 14 -10.93 -10.93 4.25
C LYS A 14 -10.53 -9.70 3.44
N PHE A 15 -9.91 -8.75 4.12
CA PHE A 15 -9.29 -7.57 3.53
C PHE A 15 -7.78 -7.72 3.54
N TYR A 16 -7.13 -7.34 2.44
CA TYR A 16 -5.70 -7.42 2.26
C TYR A 16 -5.17 -6.07 1.80
N ALA A 17 -4.06 -5.61 2.38
CA ALA A 17 -3.37 -4.43 1.87
C ALA A 17 -2.71 -4.78 0.53
N VAL A 18 -3.20 -4.17 -0.55
CA VAL A 18 -2.72 -4.43 -1.93
C VAL A 18 -1.86 -3.30 -2.46
N GLY A 19 -2.02 -2.09 -1.92
CA GLY A 19 -1.25 -0.92 -2.29
C GLY A 19 -0.99 0.01 -1.11
N VAL A 20 -0.01 0.90 -1.26
CA VAL A 20 0.24 2.02 -0.35
C VAL A 20 0.13 3.31 -1.14
N VAL A 21 -0.67 4.27 -0.69
CA VAL A 21 -0.80 5.58 -1.34
C VAL A 21 0.58 6.23 -1.44
N SER A 22 1.02 6.55 -2.64
CA SER A 22 2.36 7.11 -2.88
C SER A 22 2.27 8.59 -3.23
N HIS A 23 1.74 8.92 -4.40
CA HIS A 23 1.71 10.28 -4.91
C HIS A 23 0.36 10.61 -5.54
N GLY A 24 -0.15 11.80 -5.23
CA GLY A 24 -1.30 12.38 -5.93
C GLY A 24 -0.84 12.94 -7.27
N THR A 25 -1.58 12.65 -8.33
CA THR A 25 -1.25 13.07 -9.70
C THR A 25 -1.86 14.44 -10.06
N SER A 26 -2.80 14.94 -9.25
CA SER A 26 -3.41 16.27 -9.43
C SER A 26 -3.94 16.83 -8.09
N PRO A 27 -3.85 18.15 -7.85
CA PRO A 27 -4.47 18.80 -6.68
C PRO A 27 -6.00 18.83 -6.75
N LYS A 28 -6.58 18.64 -7.94
CA LYS A 28 -8.02 18.47 -8.15
C LYS A 28 -8.25 17.02 -8.54
N CYS A 29 -8.81 16.22 -7.63
CA CYS A 29 -9.15 14.81 -7.86
C CYS A 29 -9.73 14.63 -9.26
N SER A 30 -9.03 13.91 -10.14
CA SER A 30 -9.37 13.80 -11.56
C SER A 30 -9.42 12.32 -11.94
N GLU A 31 -10.47 11.92 -12.65
CA GLU A 31 -10.62 10.54 -13.13
C GLU A 31 -9.56 10.17 -14.16
N SER A 32 -9.13 11.14 -14.97
CA SER A 32 -8.07 10.94 -15.97
C SER A 32 -6.67 10.77 -15.37
N ASN A 33 -6.49 11.19 -14.11
CA ASN A 33 -5.22 11.15 -13.39
C ASN A 33 -5.47 10.54 -12.00
N PRO A 34 -5.57 9.20 -11.90
CA PRO A 34 -5.79 8.54 -10.63
C PRO A 34 -4.54 8.63 -9.74
N VAL A 35 -4.75 8.44 -8.43
CA VAL A 35 -3.68 8.37 -7.44
C VAL A 35 -2.76 7.18 -7.73
N THR A 36 -1.46 7.38 -7.55
CA THR A 36 -0.46 6.33 -7.72
C THR A 36 -0.25 5.59 -6.41
N TYR A 37 -0.22 4.25 -6.48
CA TYR A 37 0.01 3.37 -5.34
C TYR A 37 1.28 2.53 -5.53
N SER A 38 2.07 2.39 -4.48
CA SER A 38 3.14 1.40 -4.41
C SER A 38 2.53 0.00 -4.29
N LYS A 39 2.99 -0.94 -5.11
CA LYS A 39 2.48 -2.33 -5.10
C LYS A 39 3.03 -3.08 -3.89
N VAL A 40 2.18 -3.41 -2.91
CA VAL A 40 2.59 -4.16 -1.70
C VAL A 40 3.25 -5.48 -2.06
N TYR A 41 2.72 -6.17 -3.08
CA TYR A 41 3.27 -7.44 -3.56
C TYR A 41 4.77 -7.37 -3.92
N ALA A 42 5.21 -6.27 -4.54
CA ALA A 42 6.61 -6.09 -4.92
C ALA A 42 7.53 -5.95 -3.70
N ALA A 43 7.01 -5.47 -2.57
CA ALA A 43 7.75 -5.29 -1.32
C ALA A 43 7.64 -6.48 -0.35
N LEU A 44 6.82 -7.50 -0.65
CA LEU A 44 6.60 -8.64 0.27
C LEU A 44 7.89 -9.36 0.69
N PRO A 45 8.89 -9.61 -0.18
CA PRO A 45 10.15 -10.24 0.26
C PRO A 45 10.86 -9.41 1.33
N PHE A 46 10.97 -8.10 1.11
CA PHE A 46 11.56 -7.16 2.07
C PHE A 46 10.78 -7.13 3.38
N ILE A 47 9.45 -7.01 3.33
CA ILE A 47 8.61 -6.99 4.52
C ILE A 47 8.78 -8.27 5.34
N LYS A 48 8.79 -9.45 4.69
CA LYS A 48 8.99 -10.74 5.37
C LYS A 48 10.34 -10.82 6.07
N GLN A 49 11.40 -10.32 5.44
CA GLN A 49 12.73 -10.26 6.03
C GLN A 49 12.72 -9.34 7.26
N GLN A 50 12.24 -8.10 7.11
CA GLN A 50 12.19 -7.14 8.21
C GLN A 50 11.39 -7.65 9.41
N VAL A 51 10.23 -8.27 9.17
CA VAL A 51 9.39 -8.83 10.23
C VAL A 51 10.06 -10.01 10.94
N ARG A 52 10.81 -10.86 10.22
CA ARG A 52 11.59 -11.95 10.83
C ARG A 52 12.66 -11.42 11.77
N ASP A 53 13.29 -10.32 11.40
CA ASP A 53 14.46 -9.76 12.07
C ASP A 53 14.09 -8.77 13.20
N LEU A 54 12.80 -8.61 13.50
CA LEU A 54 12.34 -7.77 14.61
C LEU A 54 12.87 -8.30 15.95
N PRO A 55 13.39 -7.43 16.83
CA PRO A 55 13.77 -7.83 18.18
C PRO A 55 12.56 -8.45 18.89
N ARG A 56 12.76 -9.65 19.44
CA ARG A 56 11.79 -10.22 20.38
C ARG A 56 12.04 -9.51 21.71
N GLY A 57 11.09 -8.66 22.10
CA GLY A 57 11.07 -8.05 23.42
C GLY A 57 10.91 -9.09 24.54
#